data_AF-A0A164S9F4-F1
#
_entry.id   AF-A0A164S9F4-F1
#
_cell.length_a   1.000
_cell.length_b   1.000
_cell.length_c   1.000
_cell.angle_alpha   90.00
_cell.angle_beta   90.00
_cell.angle_gamma   90.00
#
_symmetry.space_group_name_H-M   'P 1'
#
loop_
_entity.id
_entity.type
_entity.pdbx_description
1 polymer ?
#
loop_
_entity_poly.entity_id
_entity_poly.type
_entity_poly.pdbx_seq_one_letter_code
_entity_poly.pdbx_strand_id
1 'polypeptide(L)'
;MAMDEGSKFLTPPLSAPGTPLNIQTQLADEDSDSSRIQISTTFFPGADLPIHGIRGDPCAPLSNTPDIVLLSSDSVFFYVHSLVLTPNSSNAFNHLLPFSRPRIAPQQTDYCLAPNTPISDMTTPPRSDSDFSIADVAEVRVGDSMHVDAQEATIVPLSETSGAINILLHTVYAMDCSFYAPSFDDLASAVAAVSKYGFLHLLNPTRSSPTSPLSSTLAPPPSSTLPPVIQLILSYAPSRPLDVYTLAARYHLHDLAVSCSPHLLSLALPVLTDEIAQEMGPVYLKRLFFLHLGRVDALKRLLLPPPHPHAPTPTCDFTEQKKLTRAWALASSYLVWDARPDMSVGALESALAPLGEHLWCDQCRDALRVRIQDLVVQWSSVKVGHWVLSLYSSI
;
A
#
# COMPACT_ATOMS: atom_id res chain seq x y z
N MET A 1 33.35 -2.03 -54.62
CA MET A 1 32.47 -2.96 -55.36
C MET A 1 31.72 -3.75 -54.30
N ALA A 2 30.38 -3.76 -54.31
CA ALA A 2 29.48 -4.52 -53.39
C ALA A 2 29.59 -4.16 -51.87
N MET A 3 28.52 -3.72 -51.20
CA MET A 3 27.41 -4.50 -50.56
C MET A 3 27.87 -5.31 -49.33
N ASP A 4 27.11 -5.47 -48.24
CA ASP A 4 25.92 -4.81 -47.67
C ASP A 4 25.77 -5.29 -46.19
N GLU A 5 24.79 -4.77 -45.44
CA GLU A 5 24.31 -5.22 -44.12
C GLU A 5 25.28 -5.07 -42.90
N GLY A 6 24.80 -4.78 -41.68
CA GLY A 6 23.42 -4.52 -41.28
C GLY A 6 23.08 -5.01 -39.87
N SER A 7 23.70 -4.45 -38.81
CA SER A 7 23.21 -4.68 -37.45
C SER A 7 23.43 -3.48 -36.53
N LYS A 8 22.33 -2.79 -36.19
CA LYS A 8 22.31 -1.64 -35.29
C LYS A 8 21.88 -2.08 -33.90
N PHE A 9 22.78 -2.01 -32.93
CA PHE A 9 22.41 -2.00 -31.51
C PHE A 9 21.69 -0.68 -31.20
N LEU A 10 20.52 -0.76 -30.57
CA LEU A 10 19.81 0.41 -30.04
C LEU A 10 20.13 0.59 -28.56
N THR A 11 21.01 1.53 -28.26
CA THR A 11 21.15 2.13 -26.92
C THR A 11 20.13 3.27 -26.75
N PRO A 12 19.42 3.35 -25.61
CA PRO A 12 18.55 4.48 -25.31
C PRO A 12 19.38 5.69 -24.83
N PRO A 13 19.05 6.94 -25.23
CA PRO A 13 19.70 8.13 -24.70
C PRO A 13 19.12 8.58 -23.35
N LEU A 14 19.97 9.19 -22.53
CA LEU A 14 19.63 9.78 -21.22
C LEU A 14 18.78 11.06 -21.35
N SER A 15 18.03 11.35 -20.28
CA SER A 15 17.24 12.58 -20.11
C SER A 15 18.00 13.71 -19.37
N ALA A 16 17.46 14.93 -19.48
CA ALA A 16 17.68 16.14 -18.67
C ALA A 16 18.85 17.07 -19.07
N PRO A 17 18.86 18.35 -18.60
CA PRO A 17 17.78 19.34 -18.80
C PRO A 17 18.30 20.74 -19.22
N GLY A 18 17.44 21.59 -19.81
CA GLY A 18 17.79 23.01 -20.03
C GLY A 18 16.85 23.82 -20.94
N THR A 19 16.04 24.69 -20.34
CA THR A 19 15.37 25.86 -20.97
C THR A 19 16.28 27.11 -20.88
N PRO A 20 16.01 28.27 -21.54
CA PRO A 20 14.87 28.66 -22.42
C PRO A 20 15.28 29.42 -23.73
N LEU A 21 14.29 30.02 -24.44
CA LEU A 21 14.38 31.15 -25.42
C LEU A 21 15.03 30.85 -26.79
N ASN A 22 14.64 31.42 -27.96
CA ASN A 22 13.53 32.30 -28.37
C ASN A 22 13.47 32.39 -29.94
N ILE A 23 12.43 33.07 -30.49
CA ILE A 23 12.33 33.71 -31.83
C ILE A 23 11.94 32.84 -33.05
N GLN A 24 10.63 32.83 -33.30
CA GLN A 24 9.94 33.07 -34.57
C GLN A 24 10.39 32.35 -35.87
N THR A 25 9.45 31.58 -36.43
CA THR A 25 8.94 31.91 -37.77
C THR A 25 7.42 31.75 -37.76
N GLN A 26 6.71 32.77 -38.26
CA GLN A 26 5.25 32.78 -38.33
C GLN A 26 4.77 31.89 -39.48
N LEU A 27 3.77 31.06 -39.22
CA LEU A 27 2.58 31.00 -40.09
C LEU A 27 1.38 31.10 -39.16
N ALA A 28 0.48 32.04 -39.48
CA ALA A 28 -0.75 32.24 -38.75
C ALA A 28 -1.85 31.44 -39.46
N ASP A 29 -2.30 30.38 -38.80
CA ASP A 29 -3.61 29.78 -39.04
C ASP A 29 -4.39 29.94 -37.73
N GLU A 30 -5.11 31.06 -37.59
CA GLU A 30 -6.24 31.13 -36.67
C GLU A 30 -7.44 30.52 -37.35
N ASP A 31 -7.67 29.22 -37.15
CA ASP A 31 -9.03 28.67 -37.27
C ASP A 31 -9.21 27.31 -36.57
N SER A 32 -10.43 27.07 -36.12
CA SER A 32 -10.93 25.87 -35.43
C SER A 32 -10.35 25.51 -34.05
N ASP A 33 -11.21 25.71 -33.05
CA ASP A 33 -11.21 25.08 -31.72
C ASP A 33 -11.24 23.55 -31.85
N SER A 34 -10.07 22.97 -32.12
CA SER A 34 -9.86 21.54 -32.18
C SER A 34 -9.89 21.00 -30.75
N SER A 35 -11.06 20.53 -30.31
CA SER A 35 -11.30 19.94 -28.99
C SER A 35 -10.41 18.72 -28.76
N ARG A 36 -9.17 18.98 -28.30
CA ARG A 36 -8.12 17.97 -28.16
C ARG A 36 -8.38 17.15 -26.90
N ILE A 37 -9.24 16.15 -27.05
CA ILE A 37 -9.56 15.15 -26.03
C ILE A 37 -8.27 14.53 -25.51
N GLN A 38 -8.00 14.70 -24.22
CA GLN A 38 -6.84 14.07 -23.58
C GLN A 38 -7.24 12.68 -23.10
N ILE A 39 -6.55 11.64 -23.57
CA ILE A 39 -6.83 10.25 -23.20
C ILE A 39 -5.60 9.68 -22.51
N SER A 40 -5.79 8.93 -21.42
CA SER A 40 -4.72 8.20 -20.75
C SER A 40 -4.01 7.24 -21.71
N THR A 41 -2.67 7.25 -21.73
CA THR A 41 -1.87 6.37 -22.60
C THR A 41 -1.91 4.89 -22.18
N THR A 42 -2.44 4.58 -21.00
CA THR A 42 -2.61 3.21 -20.50
C THR A 42 -4.06 2.76 -20.58
N PHE A 43 -5.00 3.64 -20.22
CA PHE A 43 -6.44 3.37 -20.17
C PHE A 43 -7.14 4.06 -21.34
N PHE A 44 -6.84 3.62 -22.57
CA PHE A 44 -7.42 4.13 -23.83
C PHE A 44 -8.37 3.11 -24.49
N PRO A 45 -9.20 3.51 -25.47
CA PRO A 45 -10.09 2.60 -26.19
C PRO A 45 -9.30 1.50 -26.90
N GLY A 46 -9.51 0.25 -26.52
CA GLY A 46 -8.77 -0.90 -27.07
C GLY A 46 -7.40 -1.16 -26.43
N ALA A 47 -7.11 -0.58 -25.26
CA ALA A 47 -6.00 -1.00 -24.43
C ALA A 47 -6.20 -2.45 -23.94
N ASP A 48 -5.18 -3.29 -24.07
CA ASP A 48 -5.22 -4.68 -23.58
C ASP A 48 -4.95 -4.72 -22.06
N LEU A 49 -5.99 -4.40 -21.29
CA LEU A 49 -5.93 -4.36 -19.83
C LEU A 49 -6.10 -5.76 -19.22
N PRO A 50 -5.43 -6.09 -18.11
CA PRO A 50 -5.51 -7.41 -17.49
C PRO A 50 -6.87 -7.65 -16.83
N ILE A 51 -7.84 -8.13 -17.62
CA ILE A 51 -9.18 -8.55 -17.15
C ILE A 51 -9.26 -10.04 -16.78
N HIS A 52 -8.22 -10.82 -17.09
CA HIS A 52 -8.15 -12.27 -16.86
C HIS A 52 -7.99 -12.63 -15.37
N GLY A 53 -9.10 -12.68 -14.65
CA GLY A 53 -9.17 -13.12 -13.25
C GLY A 53 -10.57 -13.11 -12.63
N ILE A 54 -11.54 -12.41 -13.25
CA ILE A 54 -12.90 -12.27 -12.73
C ILE A 54 -13.80 -13.41 -13.27
N ARG A 55 -13.88 -14.50 -12.49
CA ARG A 55 -14.73 -15.71 -12.70
C ARG A 55 -14.43 -16.55 -13.95
N GLY A 56 -14.45 -17.86 -13.76
CA GLY A 56 -14.18 -18.82 -14.82
C GLY A 56 -15.41 -19.10 -15.70
N ASP A 57 -15.26 -18.90 -16.99
CA ASP A 57 -15.83 -19.75 -18.05
C ASP A 57 -14.88 -19.67 -19.27
N PRO A 58 -14.18 -20.76 -19.66
CA PRO A 58 -13.30 -20.76 -20.84
C PRO A 58 -14.01 -20.50 -22.18
N CYS A 59 -15.34 -20.43 -22.18
CA CYS A 59 -16.19 -20.38 -23.36
C CYS A 59 -17.02 -19.09 -23.48
N ALA A 60 -16.92 -18.16 -22.52
CA ALA A 60 -17.60 -16.87 -22.61
C ALA A 60 -16.69 -15.84 -23.32
N PRO A 61 -17.10 -15.22 -24.44
CA PRO A 61 -16.39 -14.08 -25.00
C PRO A 61 -16.61 -12.88 -24.08
N LEU A 62 -15.73 -12.71 -23.09
CA LEU A 62 -15.62 -11.48 -22.32
C LEU A 62 -15.27 -10.36 -23.29
N SER A 63 -16.18 -9.42 -23.46
CA SER A 63 -15.90 -8.23 -24.27
C SER A 63 -14.81 -7.42 -23.56
N ASN A 64 -13.59 -7.40 -24.10
CA ASN A 64 -12.47 -6.56 -23.64
C ASN A 64 -12.68 -5.09 -24.08
N THR A 65 -13.93 -4.65 -24.08
CA THR A 65 -14.36 -3.30 -24.44
C THR A 65 -14.66 -2.56 -23.14
N PRO A 66 -13.98 -1.45 -22.87
CA PRO A 66 -14.26 -0.63 -21.70
C PRO A 66 -15.69 -0.06 -21.78
N ASP A 67 -16.48 -0.29 -20.74
CA ASP A 67 -17.90 0.09 -20.62
C ASP A 67 -18.12 1.33 -19.73
N ILE A 68 -17.07 1.78 -19.05
CA ILE A 68 -17.02 3.01 -18.24
C ILE A 68 -15.91 3.91 -18.76
N VAL A 69 -16.17 5.22 -18.80
CA VAL A 69 -15.15 6.25 -19.02
C VAL A 69 -15.07 7.13 -17.78
N LEU A 70 -13.95 7.13 -17.08
CA LEU A 70 -13.72 8.08 -15.99
C LEU A 70 -13.14 9.37 -16.56
N LEU A 71 -13.65 10.52 -16.11
CA LEU A 71 -13.15 11.84 -16.49
C LEU A 71 -12.50 12.50 -15.27
N SER A 72 -11.21 12.83 -15.35
CA SER A 72 -10.48 13.51 -14.28
C SER A 72 -10.78 15.01 -14.22
N SER A 73 -10.42 15.66 -13.11
CA SER A 73 -10.63 17.11 -12.94
C SER A 73 -9.75 17.98 -13.87
N ASP A 74 -8.65 17.43 -14.37
CA ASP A 74 -7.78 18.00 -15.41
C ASP A 74 -8.16 17.55 -16.85
N SER A 75 -9.38 17.06 -17.05
CA SER A 75 -9.99 16.73 -18.35
C SER A 75 -9.34 15.57 -19.14
N VAL A 76 -8.76 14.60 -18.43
CA VAL A 76 -8.24 13.35 -19.02
C VAL A 76 -9.27 12.23 -18.90
N PHE A 77 -9.50 11.54 -20.02
CA PHE A 77 -10.41 10.39 -20.10
C PHE A 77 -9.65 9.07 -19.88
N PHE A 78 -10.23 8.20 -19.05
CA PHE A 78 -9.72 6.86 -18.74
C PHE A 78 -10.79 5.81 -19.04
N TYR A 79 -10.48 4.90 -19.95
CA TYR A 79 -11.38 3.84 -20.39
C TYR A 79 -11.14 2.57 -19.56
N VAL A 80 -12.18 2.13 -18.84
CA VAL A 80 -12.09 1.11 -17.79
C VAL A 80 -13.30 0.17 -17.78
N HIS A 81 -13.24 -0.89 -16.96
CA HIS A 81 -14.20 -1.99 -16.98
C HIS A 81 -14.99 -2.08 -15.66
N SER A 82 -16.32 -2.06 -15.75
CA SER A 82 -17.24 -2.21 -14.60
C SER A 82 -17.05 -3.55 -13.88
N LEU A 83 -16.72 -4.60 -14.65
CA LEU A 83 -16.40 -5.94 -14.18
C LEU A 83 -15.15 -5.98 -13.29
N VAL A 84 -14.25 -5.00 -13.39
CA VAL A 84 -13.06 -4.88 -12.53
C VAL A 84 -13.34 -3.94 -11.36
N LEU A 85 -13.94 -2.76 -11.61
CA LEU A 85 -14.20 -1.76 -10.57
C LEU A 85 -15.24 -2.22 -9.54
N THR A 86 -16.35 -2.82 -9.98
CA THR A 86 -17.51 -3.10 -9.10
C THR A 86 -17.22 -4.20 -8.07
N PRO A 87 -16.62 -5.36 -8.44
CA PRO A 87 -16.35 -6.42 -7.46
C PRO A 87 -15.23 -6.07 -6.48
N ASN A 88 -14.27 -5.23 -6.89
CA ASN A 88 -13.12 -4.85 -6.06
C ASN A 88 -13.37 -3.60 -5.20
N SER A 89 -14.53 -2.94 -5.30
CA SER A 89 -14.85 -1.76 -4.49
C SER A 89 -15.81 -2.10 -3.34
N SER A 90 -15.42 -1.78 -2.11
CA SER A 90 -16.29 -1.98 -0.94
C SER A 90 -17.50 -1.03 -0.84
N ASN A 91 -17.56 0.02 -1.68
CA ASN A 91 -18.62 1.04 -1.65
C ASN A 91 -19.18 1.38 -3.04
N ALA A 92 -19.12 0.44 -4.00
CA ALA A 92 -19.60 0.61 -5.38
C ALA A 92 -19.04 1.88 -6.06
N PHE A 93 -17.73 2.08 -5.93
CA PHE A 93 -16.97 3.22 -6.43
C PHE A 93 -17.55 4.56 -5.90
N ASN A 94 -17.70 4.66 -4.57
CA ASN A 94 -18.37 5.77 -3.90
C ASN A 94 -19.82 6.00 -4.41
N HIS A 95 -20.57 4.92 -4.60
CA HIS A 95 -21.92 4.88 -5.15
C HIS A 95 -22.08 5.43 -6.59
N LEU A 96 -20.98 5.69 -7.31
CA LEU A 96 -21.03 6.17 -8.69
C LEU A 96 -21.34 5.05 -9.70
N LEU A 97 -21.15 3.78 -9.32
CA LEU A 97 -21.48 2.63 -10.16
C LEU A 97 -22.70 1.87 -9.60
N PRO A 98 -23.61 1.38 -10.48
CA PRO A 98 -24.79 0.66 -10.03
C PRO A 98 -24.40 -0.66 -9.37
N PHE A 99 -24.96 -0.92 -8.18
CA PHE A 99 -24.80 -2.22 -7.50
C PHE A 99 -25.27 -3.35 -8.41
N SER A 100 -24.34 -4.14 -8.94
CA SER A 100 -24.64 -5.41 -9.59
C SER A 100 -25.20 -6.39 -8.56
N ARG A 101 -26.53 -6.40 -8.35
CA ARG A 101 -27.19 -7.51 -7.67
C ARG A 101 -26.81 -8.80 -8.43
N PRO A 102 -26.48 -9.91 -7.73
CA PRO A 102 -26.25 -11.18 -8.41
C PRO A 102 -27.46 -11.49 -9.29
N ARG A 103 -27.21 -11.65 -10.60
CA ARG A 103 -28.26 -12.00 -11.56
C ARG A 103 -28.75 -13.40 -11.20
N ILE A 104 -29.87 -13.48 -10.49
CA ILE A 104 -30.59 -14.75 -10.30
C ILE A 104 -31.01 -15.16 -11.71
N ALA A 105 -30.30 -16.13 -12.28
CA ALA A 105 -30.70 -16.72 -13.54
C ALA A 105 -32.10 -17.32 -13.35
N PRO A 106 -33.04 -17.12 -14.29
CA PRO A 106 -34.33 -17.78 -14.21
C PRO A 106 -34.08 -19.29 -14.17
N GLN A 107 -34.59 -19.95 -13.13
CA GLN A 107 -34.44 -21.39 -13.01
C GLN A 107 -35.21 -22.05 -14.14
N GLN A 108 -34.47 -22.55 -15.12
CA GLN A 108 -34.96 -23.37 -16.20
C GLN A 108 -35.46 -24.69 -15.58
N THR A 109 -36.77 -24.81 -15.44
CA THR A 109 -37.40 -26.00 -14.85
C THR A 109 -37.39 -27.14 -15.87
N ASP A 110 -36.27 -27.87 -15.93
CA ASP A 110 -36.18 -29.10 -16.70
C ASP A 110 -37.06 -30.19 -16.08
N TYR A 111 -38.09 -30.59 -16.82
CA TYR A 111 -39.01 -31.67 -16.44
C TYR A 111 -38.39 -33.04 -16.73
N CYS A 112 -37.68 -33.62 -15.76
CA CYS A 112 -37.25 -35.02 -15.85
C CYS A 112 -38.31 -35.98 -15.28
N LEU A 113 -39.02 -36.69 -16.16
CA LEU A 113 -39.88 -37.82 -15.77
C LEU A 113 -39.03 -39.03 -15.32
N ALA A 114 -39.45 -39.68 -14.24
CA ALA A 114 -39.24 -41.11 -14.01
C ALA A 114 -40.42 -41.69 -13.19
N PRO A 115 -40.79 -42.98 -13.38
CA PRO A 115 -42.11 -43.49 -12.96
C PRO A 115 -42.09 -44.32 -11.66
N ASN A 116 -43.22 -44.35 -10.93
CA ASN A 116 -44.01 -45.57 -10.65
C ASN A 116 -45.16 -45.32 -9.65
N THR A 117 -46.26 -46.04 -9.86
CA THR A 117 -47.55 -46.09 -9.14
C THR A 117 -47.47 -47.00 -7.87
N PRO A 118 -48.51 -47.20 -7.00
CA PRO A 118 -49.97 -47.03 -7.25
C PRO A 118 -50.95 -46.58 -6.13
N ILE A 119 -52.05 -45.97 -6.60
CA ILE A 119 -53.49 -46.22 -6.29
C ILE A 119 -53.94 -46.46 -4.83
N SER A 120 -54.75 -45.53 -4.30
CA SER A 120 -56.02 -45.74 -3.55
C SER A 120 -56.59 -44.37 -3.12
N ASP A 121 -57.90 -44.14 -2.94
CA ASP A 121 -59.10 -44.66 -3.62
C ASP A 121 -60.25 -43.62 -3.44
N MET A 122 -61.35 -43.71 -4.21
CA MET A 122 -62.64 -42.95 -4.18
C MET A 122 -62.80 -41.73 -3.24
N THR A 123 -63.33 -40.57 -3.68
CA THR A 123 -64.77 -40.34 -3.96
C THR A 123 -65.03 -38.91 -4.51
N THR A 124 -66.04 -38.73 -5.36
CA THR A 124 -66.52 -37.44 -5.94
C THR A 124 -68.07 -37.36 -5.89
N PRO A 125 -68.74 -36.30 -6.38
CA PRO A 125 -68.74 -34.87 -6.00
C PRO A 125 -70.19 -34.47 -5.52
N PRO A 126 -70.80 -33.26 -5.68
CA PRO A 126 -71.03 -32.55 -6.97
C PRO A 126 -71.07 -30.98 -6.96
N ARG A 127 -70.82 -30.36 -8.16
CA ARG A 127 -71.47 -29.16 -8.78
C ARG A 127 -71.60 -27.84 -7.94
N SER A 128 -71.66 -26.62 -8.49
CA SER A 128 -71.97 -26.06 -9.82
C SER A 128 -71.51 -24.58 -9.85
N ASP A 129 -71.45 -23.80 -10.94
CA ASP A 129 -71.41 -24.03 -12.41
C ASP A 129 -70.88 -22.70 -13.05
N SER A 130 -69.85 -22.76 -13.91
CA SER A 130 -69.83 -22.41 -15.34
C SER A 130 -69.97 -20.93 -15.80
N ASP A 131 -69.05 -20.55 -16.71
CA ASP A 131 -69.14 -19.55 -17.80
C ASP A 131 -68.48 -18.15 -17.64
N PHE A 132 -67.37 -17.92 -18.36
CA PHE A 132 -67.32 -16.95 -19.46
C PHE A 132 -66.14 -17.22 -20.44
N SER A 133 -66.21 -16.65 -21.65
CA SER A 133 -65.57 -17.17 -22.87
C SER A 133 -64.08 -16.87 -23.10
N ILE A 134 -63.47 -17.74 -23.91
CA ILE A 134 -62.18 -17.57 -24.61
C ILE A 134 -62.37 -16.63 -25.82
N ALA A 135 -61.41 -15.73 -26.06
CA ALA A 135 -60.69 -15.54 -27.34
C ALA A 135 -60.06 -14.13 -27.42
N ASP A 136 -58.73 -14.07 -27.46
CA ASP A 136 -58.06 -13.14 -28.39
C ASP A 136 -56.68 -13.70 -28.77
N VAL A 137 -56.38 -13.68 -30.06
CA VAL A 137 -55.17 -14.28 -30.65
C VAL A 137 -54.29 -13.15 -31.16
N ALA A 138 -53.11 -12.97 -30.58
CA ALA A 138 -52.08 -12.07 -31.09
C ALA A 138 -50.98 -12.89 -31.79
N GLU A 139 -50.82 -12.66 -33.09
CA GLU A 139 -49.84 -13.35 -33.94
C GLU A 139 -48.39 -13.04 -33.52
N VAL A 140 -47.54 -14.07 -33.57
CA VAL A 140 -46.08 -13.90 -33.50
C VAL A 140 -45.60 -13.26 -34.81
N ARG A 141 -45.29 -11.95 -34.78
CA ARG A 141 -44.46 -11.32 -35.82
C ARG A 141 -42.99 -11.51 -35.48
N VAL A 142 -42.36 -12.50 -36.11
CA VAL A 142 -40.89 -12.56 -36.23
C VAL A 142 -40.47 -11.49 -37.23
N GLY A 143 -39.59 -10.59 -36.82
CA GLY A 143 -39.07 -9.53 -37.68
C GLY A 143 -38.72 -8.29 -36.89
N ASP A 144 -37.73 -8.40 -36.00
CA ASP A 144 -36.99 -7.22 -35.59
C ASP A 144 -35.52 -7.38 -35.99
N SER A 145 -34.94 -6.27 -36.43
CA SER A 145 -33.60 -6.21 -37.02
C SER A 145 -32.54 -6.41 -35.94
N MET A 146 -31.38 -6.95 -36.31
CA MET A 146 -30.20 -6.92 -35.44
C MET A 146 -29.67 -5.48 -35.32
N HIS A 147 -30.33 -4.66 -34.50
CA HIS A 147 -29.68 -3.52 -33.88
C HIS A 147 -28.64 -4.07 -32.90
N VAL A 148 -27.38 -4.05 -33.34
CA VAL A 148 -26.25 -4.17 -32.42
C VAL A 148 -26.26 -2.88 -31.61
N ASP A 149 -26.74 -2.97 -30.36
CA ASP A 149 -26.68 -1.85 -29.42
C ASP A 149 -25.22 -1.40 -29.29
N ALA A 150 -24.94 -0.19 -29.80
CA ALA A 150 -23.70 0.50 -29.49
C ALA A 150 -23.78 0.90 -28.02
N GLN A 151 -23.29 0.03 -27.14
CA GLN A 151 -23.39 0.20 -25.69
C GLN A 151 -22.60 1.45 -25.28
N GLU A 152 -23.31 2.56 -25.14
CA GLU A 152 -22.75 3.89 -24.94
C GLU A 152 -22.05 3.95 -23.57
N ALA A 153 -20.72 4.07 -23.59
CA ALA A 153 -19.90 3.93 -22.40
C ALA A 153 -20.23 5.03 -21.38
N THR A 154 -20.51 4.64 -20.12
CA THR A 154 -21.00 5.58 -19.11
C THR A 154 -19.87 6.50 -18.64
N ILE A 155 -20.00 7.80 -18.86
CA ILE A 155 -19.02 8.81 -18.44
C ILE A 155 -19.26 9.17 -16.96
N VAL A 156 -18.22 9.01 -16.12
CA VAL A 156 -18.26 9.29 -14.69
C VAL A 156 -17.20 10.36 -14.35
N PRO A 157 -17.60 11.60 -14.01
CA PRO A 157 -16.66 12.64 -13.62
C PRO A 157 -16.14 12.44 -12.19
N LEU A 158 -14.83 12.63 -12.00
CA LEU A 158 -14.12 12.52 -10.73
C LEU A 158 -13.49 13.87 -10.36
N SER A 159 -13.31 14.11 -9.07
CA SER A 159 -12.67 15.34 -8.53
C SER A 159 -11.13 15.27 -8.56
N GLU A 160 -10.60 14.07 -8.69
CA GLU A 160 -9.20 13.71 -8.61
C GLU A 160 -8.46 14.04 -9.91
N THR A 161 -7.16 14.33 -9.79
CA THR A 161 -6.27 14.59 -10.94
C THR A 161 -5.98 13.30 -11.73
N SER A 162 -5.61 13.45 -13.00
CA SER A 162 -5.20 12.34 -13.85
C SER A 162 -4.08 11.50 -13.24
N GLY A 163 -3.09 12.11 -12.57
CA GLY A 163 -2.01 11.42 -11.86
C GLY A 163 -2.53 10.49 -10.75
N ALA A 164 -3.39 11.01 -9.87
CA ALA A 164 -3.99 10.22 -8.79
C ALA A 164 -4.90 9.10 -9.30
N ILE A 165 -5.70 9.37 -10.34
CA ILE A 165 -6.57 8.37 -11.00
C ILE A 165 -5.74 7.30 -11.70
N ASN A 166 -4.64 7.65 -12.36
CA ASN A 166 -3.77 6.68 -13.01
C ASN A 166 -3.18 5.70 -11.98
N ILE A 167 -2.64 6.20 -10.86
CA ILE A 167 -2.10 5.36 -9.78
C ILE A 167 -3.20 4.48 -9.15
N LEU A 168 -4.41 5.04 -8.93
CA LEU A 168 -5.58 4.29 -8.47
C LEU A 168 -5.90 3.13 -9.42
N LEU A 169 -6.00 3.38 -10.72
CA LEU A 169 -6.32 2.34 -11.71
C LEU A 169 -5.19 1.31 -11.84
N HIS A 170 -3.93 1.72 -11.84
CA HIS A 170 -2.79 0.79 -11.75
C HIS A 170 -2.88 -0.09 -10.48
N THR A 171 -3.33 0.45 -9.34
CA THR A 171 -3.57 -0.34 -8.12
C THR A 171 -4.67 -1.38 -8.32
N VAL A 172 -5.81 -0.99 -8.91
CA VAL A 172 -6.99 -1.84 -9.09
C VAL A 172 -6.77 -2.93 -10.14
N TYR A 173 -6.05 -2.62 -11.22
CA TYR A 173 -5.65 -3.58 -12.27
C TYR A 173 -4.38 -4.38 -11.92
N ALA A 174 -3.82 -4.21 -10.72
CA ALA A 174 -2.59 -4.85 -10.24
C ALA A 174 -1.37 -4.67 -11.18
N MET A 175 -1.21 -3.46 -11.71
CA MET A 175 -0.14 -3.06 -12.63
C MET A 175 0.90 -2.16 -11.95
N ASP A 176 2.17 -2.28 -12.36
CA ASP A 176 3.23 -1.38 -11.90
C ASP A 176 3.04 0.04 -12.43
N CYS A 177 3.23 1.04 -11.57
CA CYS A 177 3.19 2.48 -11.90
C CYS A 177 4.54 3.19 -11.74
N SER A 178 5.61 2.44 -11.42
CA SER A 178 6.96 2.98 -11.21
C SER A 178 7.53 3.72 -12.43
N PHE A 179 7.17 3.28 -13.64
CA PHE A 179 7.61 3.89 -14.91
C PHE A 179 7.18 5.36 -15.09
N TYR A 180 6.11 5.80 -14.40
CA TYR A 180 5.64 7.19 -14.48
C TYR A 180 6.37 8.13 -13.52
N ALA A 181 7.22 7.60 -12.61
CA ALA A 181 7.89 8.35 -11.55
C ALA A 181 6.98 9.37 -10.83
N PRO A 182 5.77 8.94 -10.36
CA PRO A 182 4.78 9.85 -9.79
C PRO A 182 5.32 10.58 -8.55
N SER A 183 4.85 11.81 -8.34
CA SER A 183 5.23 12.59 -7.17
C SER A 183 4.69 11.97 -5.88
N PHE A 184 5.27 12.35 -4.73
CA PHE A 184 4.71 11.96 -3.43
C PHE A 184 3.28 12.50 -3.23
N ASP A 185 2.99 13.69 -3.75
CA ASP A 185 1.68 14.32 -3.63
C ASP A 185 0.62 13.55 -4.47
N ASP A 186 0.98 13.12 -5.68
CA ASP A 186 0.13 12.23 -6.49
C ASP A 186 -0.13 10.88 -5.80
N LEU A 187 0.90 10.30 -5.15
CA LEU A 187 0.77 9.07 -4.38
C LEU A 187 -0.14 9.25 -3.16
N ALA A 188 -0.02 10.36 -2.43
CA ALA A 188 -0.88 10.68 -1.29
C ALA A 188 -2.35 10.89 -1.74
N SER A 189 -2.57 11.63 -2.82
CA SER A 189 -3.89 11.80 -3.45
C SER A 189 -4.45 10.48 -3.99
N ALA A 190 -3.60 9.60 -4.54
CA ALA A 190 -4.02 8.27 -4.99
C ALA A 190 -4.45 7.38 -3.83
N VAL A 191 -3.73 7.36 -2.70
CA VAL A 191 -4.15 6.62 -1.49
C VAL A 191 -5.48 7.20 -0.93
N ALA A 192 -5.66 8.52 -0.98
CA ALA A 192 -6.93 9.15 -0.62
C ALA A 192 -8.08 8.70 -1.54
N ALA A 193 -7.85 8.65 -2.85
CA ALA A 193 -8.80 8.15 -3.85
C ALA A 193 -9.11 6.66 -3.65
N VAL A 194 -8.09 5.82 -3.44
CA VAL A 194 -8.22 4.39 -3.09
C VAL A 194 -9.10 4.19 -1.86
N SER A 195 -8.96 5.04 -0.83
CA SER A 195 -9.83 5.01 0.34
C SER A 195 -11.26 5.47 0.02
N LYS A 196 -11.42 6.56 -0.74
CA LYS A 196 -12.72 7.14 -1.13
C LYS A 196 -13.55 6.18 -1.98
N TYR A 197 -12.93 5.47 -2.92
CA TYR A 197 -13.58 4.53 -3.84
C TYR A 197 -13.61 3.07 -3.35
N GLY A 198 -13.27 2.81 -2.07
CA GLY A 198 -13.49 1.51 -1.42
C GLY A 198 -12.43 0.43 -1.71
N PHE A 199 -11.28 0.80 -2.27
CA PHE A 199 -10.19 -0.11 -2.64
C PHE A 199 -9.09 -0.26 -1.57
N LEU A 200 -9.24 0.35 -0.39
CA LEU A 200 -8.19 0.40 0.64
C LEU A 200 -7.63 -0.97 1.05
N HIS A 201 -8.43 -2.03 0.94
CA HIS A 201 -8.00 -3.40 1.22
C HIS A 201 -6.94 -3.93 0.23
N LEU A 202 -6.89 -3.42 -1.01
CA LEU A 202 -5.84 -3.76 -1.98
C LEU A 202 -4.45 -3.28 -1.52
N LEU A 203 -4.40 -2.22 -0.70
CA LEU A 203 -3.18 -1.71 -0.08
C LEU A 203 -2.81 -2.43 1.24
N ASN A 204 -3.71 -3.26 1.79
CA ASN A 204 -3.52 -3.93 3.07
C ASN A 204 -4.01 -5.40 3.02
N PRO A 205 -3.25 -6.30 2.37
CA PRO A 205 -3.64 -7.70 2.20
C PRO A 205 -3.69 -8.49 3.52
N THR A 206 -2.98 -8.02 4.56
CA THR A 206 -2.77 -8.75 5.82
C THR A 206 -3.94 -8.66 6.81
N ARG A 207 -4.93 -7.79 6.55
CA ARG A 207 -6.10 -7.56 7.44
C ARG A 207 -7.44 -8.02 6.85
N SER A 208 -7.48 -8.70 5.71
CA SER A 208 -8.71 -9.32 5.20
C SER A 208 -9.14 -10.47 6.12
N SER A 209 -10.22 -10.23 6.89
CA SER A 209 -10.83 -11.25 7.75
C SER A 209 -11.20 -12.50 6.92
N PRO A 210 -10.99 -13.73 7.44
CA PRO A 210 -11.23 -14.99 6.70
C PRO A 210 -12.72 -15.31 6.45
N THR A 211 -13.59 -14.31 6.49
CA THR A 211 -15.06 -14.43 6.40
C THR A 211 -15.65 -13.91 5.07
N SER A 212 -14.83 -13.41 4.13
CA SER A 212 -15.28 -13.12 2.75
C SER A 212 -14.74 -14.18 1.78
N PRO A 213 -15.58 -15.08 1.23
CA PRO A 213 -15.15 -16.22 0.42
C PRO A 213 -14.84 -15.87 -1.05
N LEU A 214 -14.46 -14.61 -1.35
CA LEU A 214 -14.41 -14.07 -2.72
C LEU A 214 -13.05 -13.50 -3.15
N SER A 215 -12.01 -13.59 -2.30
CA SER A 215 -10.67 -13.03 -2.60
C SER A 215 -9.57 -14.10 -2.51
N SER A 216 -9.58 -15.09 -3.42
CA SER A 216 -8.49 -16.08 -3.57
C SER A 216 -8.61 -16.89 -4.87
N THR A 217 -8.09 -16.38 -5.99
CA THR A 217 -7.74 -17.23 -7.15
C THR A 217 -6.62 -16.69 -8.05
N LEU A 218 -6.05 -15.51 -7.76
CA LEU A 218 -4.65 -15.27 -8.12
C LEU A 218 -3.80 -16.11 -7.18
N ALA A 219 -2.76 -16.79 -7.69
CA ALA A 219 -1.76 -17.41 -6.81
C ALA A 219 -1.24 -16.32 -5.86
N PRO A 220 -1.22 -16.54 -4.53
CA PRO A 220 -0.78 -15.51 -3.62
C PRO A 220 0.66 -15.12 -4.02
N PRO A 221 0.94 -13.83 -4.28
CA PRO A 221 2.33 -13.39 -4.35
C PRO A 221 3.00 -13.83 -3.03
N PRO A 222 4.30 -14.19 -3.06
CA PRO A 222 4.97 -14.69 -1.86
C PRO A 222 4.70 -13.71 -0.71
N SER A 223 4.29 -14.25 0.44
CA SER A 223 3.51 -13.56 1.49
C SER A 223 4.25 -12.44 2.25
N SER A 224 5.32 -11.93 1.66
CA SER A 224 6.17 -10.81 2.06
C SER A 224 6.18 -9.65 1.03
N THR A 225 5.59 -9.80 -0.17
CA THR A 225 5.63 -8.77 -1.21
C THR A 225 4.54 -7.71 -1.00
N LEU A 226 4.95 -6.50 -0.59
CA LEU A 226 4.06 -5.33 -0.54
C LEU A 226 3.60 -4.90 -1.95
N PRO A 227 2.39 -4.35 -2.12
CA PRO A 227 1.91 -3.83 -3.39
C PRO A 227 2.87 -2.80 -4.01
N PRO A 228 2.97 -2.70 -5.36
CA PRO A 228 3.92 -1.79 -6.03
C PRO A 228 3.81 -0.33 -5.58
N VAL A 229 2.59 0.17 -5.37
CA VAL A 229 2.34 1.53 -4.86
C VAL A 229 2.88 1.73 -3.45
N ILE A 230 2.78 0.72 -2.58
CA ILE A 230 3.33 0.77 -1.21
C ILE A 230 4.86 0.75 -1.23
N GLN A 231 5.48 -0.03 -2.12
CA GLN A 231 6.93 0.00 -2.33
C GLN A 231 7.42 1.37 -2.84
N LEU A 232 6.66 1.98 -3.75
CA LEU A 232 6.97 3.29 -4.29
C LEU A 232 6.84 4.40 -3.22
N ILE A 233 5.80 4.36 -2.39
CA ILE A 233 5.67 5.24 -1.22
C ILE A 233 6.85 5.04 -0.23
N LEU A 234 7.27 3.79 0.01
CA LEU A 234 8.42 3.49 0.87
C LEU A 234 9.74 4.05 0.33
N SER A 235 9.90 4.19 -0.99
CA SER A 235 11.10 4.79 -1.59
C SER A 235 11.29 6.27 -1.18
N TYR A 236 10.21 6.97 -0.79
CA TYR A 236 10.25 8.33 -0.25
C TYR A 236 10.54 8.37 1.26
N ALA A 237 10.46 7.25 1.99
CA ALA A 237 10.63 7.24 3.44
C ALA A 237 11.97 7.81 3.95
N PRO A 238 13.13 7.66 3.26
CA PRO A 238 14.38 8.29 3.69
C PRO A 238 14.40 9.82 3.55
N SER A 239 13.61 10.40 2.64
CA SER A 239 13.58 11.84 2.36
C SER A 239 12.40 12.56 3.02
N ARG A 240 11.27 11.87 3.19
CA ARG A 240 10.00 12.39 3.75
C ARG A 240 9.40 11.42 4.79
N PRO A 241 10.14 11.04 5.85
CA PRO A 241 9.69 10.00 6.79
C PRO A 241 8.43 10.39 7.54
N LEU A 242 8.27 11.67 7.89
CA LEU A 242 7.10 12.16 8.61
C LEU A 242 5.84 12.06 7.74
N ASP A 243 5.89 12.49 6.48
CA ASP A 243 4.75 12.47 5.57
C ASP A 243 4.33 11.05 5.18
N VAL A 244 5.31 10.14 4.98
CA VAL A 244 5.01 8.71 4.75
C VAL A 244 4.35 8.10 5.99
N TYR A 245 4.78 8.46 7.20
CA TYR A 245 4.19 7.95 8.43
C TYR A 245 2.80 8.53 8.71
N THR A 246 2.56 9.83 8.46
CA THR A 246 1.23 10.45 8.61
C THR A 246 0.23 9.87 7.61
N LEU A 247 0.64 9.67 6.34
CA LEU A 247 -0.17 9.02 5.32
C LEU A 247 -0.53 7.58 5.73
N ALA A 248 0.46 6.81 6.19
CA ALA A 248 0.24 5.45 6.69
C ALA A 248 -0.70 5.41 7.91
N ALA A 249 -0.56 6.37 8.82
CA ALA A 249 -1.37 6.49 10.01
C ALA A 249 -2.83 6.84 9.70
N ARG A 250 -3.05 7.86 8.85
CA ARG A 250 -4.36 8.36 8.39
C ARG A 250 -5.22 7.25 7.80
N TYR A 251 -4.62 6.41 6.95
CA TYR A 251 -5.29 5.28 6.29
C TYR A 251 -5.09 3.92 6.99
N HIS A 252 -4.53 3.94 8.21
CA HIS A 252 -4.31 2.76 9.07
C HIS A 252 -3.50 1.61 8.42
N LEU A 253 -2.58 1.96 7.51
CA LEU A 253 -1.66 1.08 6.81
C LEU A 253 -0.49 0.70 7.74
N HIS A 254 -0.74 -0.25 8.64
CA HIS A 254 0.21 -0.58 9.71
C HIS A 254 1.58 -1.02 9.20
N ASP A 255 1.62 -1.87 8.18
CA ASP A 255 2.86 -2.47 7.66
C ASP A 255 3.76 -1.43 6.97
N LEU A 256 3.16 -0.42 6.34
CA LEU A 256 3.82 0.77 5.82
C LEU A 256 4.39 1.63 6.97
N ALA A 257 3.60 1.89 8.01
CA ALA A 257 4.04 2.65 9.18
C ALA A 257 5.20 1.98 9.93
N VAL A 258 5.19 0.64 10.04
CA VAL A 258 6.30 -0.15 10.62
C VAL A 258 7.55 -0.03 9.75
N SER A 259 7.42 -0.22 8.44
CA SER A 259 8.54 -0.13 7.49
C SER A 259 9.17 1.27 7.44
N CYS A 260 8.36 2.33 7.59
CA CYS A 260 8.85 3.72 7.68
C CYS A 260 9.50 4.07 9.03
N SER A 261 9.13 3.37 10.11
CA SER A 261 9.52 3.78 11.48
C SER A 261 11.03 3.90 11.80
N PRO A 262 11.96 3.15 11.18
CA PRO A 262 13.40 3.36 11.39
C PRO A 262 13.89 4.74 10.92
N HIS A 263 13.27 5.32 9.89
CA HIS A 263 13.63 6.63 9.35
C HIS A 263 13.14 7.81 10.23
N LEU A 264 12.26 7.54 11.19
CA LEU A 264 11.79 8.55 12.15
C LEU A 264 12.72 8.71 13.36
N LEU A 265 13.69 7.82 13.56
CA LEU A 265 14.55 7.86 14.76
C LEU A 265 15.37 9.14 14.90
N SER A 266 15.73 9.79 13.78
CA SER A 266 16.42 11.08 13.74
C SER A 266 15.45 12.29 13.74
N LEU A 267 14.14 12.07 13.77
CA LEU A 267 13.14 13.14 13.80
C LEU A 267 13.20 13.92 15.13
N ALA A 268 13.38 15.23 15.02
CA ALA A 268 13.20 16.14 16.15
C ALA A 268 11.69 16.26 16.46
N LEU A 269 11.24 15.68 17.58
CA LEU A 269 9.85 15.72 18.02
C LEU A 269 9.20 17.12 18.06
N PRO A 270 9.92 18.24 18.35
CA PRO A 270 9.35 19.59 18.25
C PRO A 270 8.91 20.05 16.85
N VAL A 271 9.23 19.31 15.79
CA VAL A 271 8.78 19.59 14.41
C VAL A 271 7.33 19.13 14.18
N LEU A 272 6.77 18.30 15.08
CA LEU A 272 5.38 17.85 15.01
C LEU A 272 4.43 19.03 15.31
N THR A 273 3.71 19.51 14.29
CA THR A 273 2.64 20.50 14.46
C THR A 273 1.32 19.84 14.87
N ASP A 274 0.37 20.65 15.34
CA ASP A 274 -0.95 20.15 15.77
C ASP A 274 -1.75 19.56 14.59
N GLU A 275 -1.59 20.09 13.38
CA GLU A 275 -2.20 19.55 12.16
C GLU A 275 -1.67 18.14 11.86
N ILE A 276 -0.35 17.97 11.88
CA ILE A 276 0.33 16.68 11.69
C ILE A 276 -0.12 15.67 12.76
N ALA A 277 -0.26 16.12 14.00
CA ALA A 277 -0.74 15.29 15.11
C ALA A 277 -2.22 14.85 14.93
N GLN A 278 -3.08 15.73 14.43
CA GLN A 278 -4.48 15.42 14.11
C GLN A 278 -4.59 14.42 12.95
N GLU A 279 -3.85 14.63 11.86
CA GLU A 279 -3.86 13.76 10.68
C GLU A 279 -3.30 12.36 10.96
N MET A 280 -2.25 12.27 11.79
CA MET A 280 -1.67 11.01 12.25
C MET A 280 -2.59 10.27 13.24
N GLY A 281 -3.34 11.03 14.04
CA GLY A 281 -4.24 10.51 15.06
C GLY A 281 -3.52 9.96 16.30
N PRO A 282 -4.25 9.83 17.43
CA PRO A 282 -3.65 9.60 18.74
C PRO A 282 -2.94 8.24 18.87
N VAL A 283 -3.37 7.22 18.12
CA VAL A 283 -2.78 5.87 18.19
C VAL A 283 -1.37 5.84 17.59
N TYR A 284 -1.17 6.44 16.42
CA TYR A 284 0.13 6.49 15.76
C TYR A 284 1.04 7.55 16.39
N LEU A 285 0.49 8.69 16.82
CA LEU A 285 1.22 9.66 17.62
C LEU A 285 1.79 9.03 18.91
N LYS A 286 0.97 8.30 19.67
CA LYS A 286 1.43 7.53 20.84
C LYS A 286 2.54 6.55 20.45
N ARG A 287 2.38 5.79 19.36
CA ARG A 287 3.40 4.82 18.89
C ARG A 287 4.73 5.52 18.57
N LEU A 288 4.72 6.69 17.94
CA LEU A 288 5.91 7.49 17.65
C LEU A 288 6.62 7.95 18.93
N PHE A 289 5.90 8.54 19.90
CA PHE A 289 6.51 8.94 21.17
C PHE A 289 7.08 7.74 21.96
N PHE A 290 6.35 6.62 22.02
CA PHE A 290 6.83 5.40 22.68
C PHE A 290 8.02 4.75 21.96
N LEU A 291 8.18 4.92 20.64
CA LEU A 291 9.36 4.50 19.91
C LEU A 291 10.60 5.28 20.36
N HIS A 292 10.53 6.61 20.38
CA HIS A 292 11.65 7.46 20.81
C HIS A 292 11.98 7.23 22.29
N LEU A 293 10.97 7.28 23.17
CA LEU A 293 11.14 7.07 24.60
C LEU A 293 11.65 5.66 24.92
N GLY A 294 11.12 4.63 24.27
CA GLY A 294 11.52 3.24 24.46
C GLY A 294 12.98 2.98 24.07
N ARG A 295 13.47 3.57 22.97
CA ARG A 295 14.89 3.48 22.58
C ARG A 295 15.80 4.25 23.53
N VAL A 296 15.42 5.46 23.95
CA VAL A 296 16.19 6.26 24.92
C VAL A 296 16.23 5.59 26.30
N ASP A 297 15.15 4.94 26.74
CA ASP A 297 15.13 4.20 28.01
C ASP A 297 15.94 2.89 27.92
N ALA A 298 15.84 2.15 26.81
CA ALA A 298 16.67 0.98 26.56
C ALA A 298 18.17 1.34 26.61
N LEU A 299 18.56 2.43 25.94
CA LEU A 299 19.93 2.96 25.98
C LEU A 299 20.40 3.26 27.41
N LYS A 300 19.57 3.94 28.21
CA LYS A 300 19.87 4.23 29.63
C LYS A 300 20.11 2.96 30.43
N ARG A 301 19.27 1.93 30.25
CA ARG A 301 19.43 0.62 30.90
C ARG A 301 20.71 -0.09 30.47
N LEU A 302 21.12 0.03 29.20
CA LEU A 302 22.37 -0.55 28.69
C LEU A 302 23.62 0.18 29.21
N LEU A 303 23.56 1.50 29.41
CA LEU A 303 24.69 2.28 29.93
C LEU A 303 24.89 2.14 31.45
N LEU A 304 23.85 1.78 32.20
CA LEU A 304 23.86 1.74 33.68
C LEU A 304 24.84 0.72 34.30
N PRO A 305 24.93 -0.55 33.86
CA PRO A 305 25.86 -1.51 34.47
C PRO A 305 27.32 -1.30 33.98
N PRO A 306 28.28 -1.11 34.91
CA PRO A 306 29.70 -0.91 34.60
C PRO A 306 30.40 -2.22 34.17
N PRO A 307 31.66 -2.16 33.72
CA PRO A 307 32.49 -3.35 33.49
C PRO A 307 32.58 -4.23 34.75
N HIS A 308 32.56 -5.55 34.56
CA HIS A 308 32.64 -6.50 35.66
C HIS A 308 34.03 -6.44 36.35
N PRO A 309 34.09 -6.38 37.69
CA PRO A 309 35.36 -6.42 38.42
C PRO A 309 36.00 -7.82 38.34
N HIS A 310 37.33 -7.86 38.34
CA HIS A 310 38.11 -9.10 38.43
C HIS A 310 38.61 -9.35 39.85
N ALA A 311 39.12 -10.55 40.14
CA ALA A 311 39.74 -10.84 41.43
C ALA A 311 40.96 -9.92 41.67
N PRO A 312 41.19 -9.38 42.88
CA PRO A 312 42.32 -8.48 43.16
C PRO A 312 43.67 -9.12 42.81
N THR A 313 44.54 -8.33 42.18
CA THR A 313 45.90 -8.72 41.79
C THR A 313 46.92 -7.82 42.51
N PRO A 314 48.20 -8.21 42.64
CA PRO A 314 49.22 -7.35 43.25
C PRO A 314 49.44 -6.00 42.52
N THR A 315 48.92 -5.84 41.31
CA THR A 315 49.02 -4.62 40.48
C THR A 315 47.69 -3.88 40.29
N CYS A 316 46.57 -4.44 40.76
CA CYS A 316 45.24 -3.83 40.65
C CYS A 316 44.32 -4.32 41.77
N ASP A 317 44.00 -3.41 42.68
CA ASP A 317 43.14 -3.65 43.83
C ASP A 317 41.71 -3.09 43.60
N PHE A 318 40.85 -3.20 44.62
CA PHE A 318 39.51 -2.60 44.58
C PHE A 318 39.51 -1.07 44.43
N THR A 319 40.59 -0.38 44.82
CA THR A 319 40.72 1.08 44.67
C THR A 319 40.84 1.46 43.20
N GLU A 320 41.72 0.80 42.45
CA GLU A 320 41.88 1.02 41.00
C GLU A 320 40.61 0.60 40.23
N GLN A 321 40.03 -0.55 40.54
CA GLN A 321 38.75 -0.97 39.93
C GLN A 321 37.63 0.05 40.15
N LYS A 322 37.55 0.64 41.35
CA LYS A 322 36.56 1.68 41.68
C LYS A 322 36.80 2.99 40.93
N LYS A 323 38.02 3.30 40.49
CA LYS A 323 38.27 4.42 39.56
C LYS A 323 37.65 4.15 38.20
N LEU A 324 37.82 2.94 37.65
CA LEU A 324 37.17 2.54 36.39
C LEU A 324 35.64 2.61 36.49
N THR A 325 35.04 2.09 37.57
CA THR A 325 33.59 2.20 37.79
C THR A 325 33.10 3.65 37.81
N ARG A 326 33.85 4.56 38.43
CA ARG A 326 33.53 6.00 38.47
C ARG A 326 33.70 6.67 37.11
N ALA A 327 34.75 6.33 36.37
CA ALA A 327 35.01 6.86 35.03
C ALA A 327 33.94 6.39 34.03
N TRP A 328 33.52 5.12 34.11
CA TRP A 328 32.36 4.60 33.40
C TRP A 328 31.08 5.38 33.74
N ALA A 329 30.75 5.52 35.04
CA ALA A 329 29.56 6.24 35.46
C ALA A 329 29.53 7.70 34.96
N LEU A 330 30.68 8.37 34.91
CA LEU A 330 30.82 9.72 34.35
C LEU A 330 30.59 9.73 32.83
N ALA A 331 31.27 8.87 32.07
CA ALA A 331 31.11 8.77 30.62
C ALA A 331 29.67 8.40 30.21
N SER A 332 29.09 7.40 30.89
CA SER A 332 27.68 7.00 30.73
C SER A 332 26.71 8.13 31.08
N SER A 333 27.00 8.98 32.07
CA SER A 333 26.14 10.13 32.39
C SER A 333 26.10 11.18 31.29
N TYR A 334 27.25 11.46 30.63
CA TYR A 334 27.29 12.35 29.46
C TYR A 334 26.55 11.75 28.25
N LEU A 335 26.72 10.45 27.98
CA LEU A 335 25.98 9.73 26.94
C LEU A 335 24.46 9.67 27.21
N VAL A 336 24.06 9.59 28.47
CA VAL A 336 22.64 9.65 28.89
C VAL A 336 22.06 11.06 28.77
N TRP A 337 22.89 12.09 28.93
CA TRP A 337 22.47 13.49 28.78
C TRP A 337 22.18 13.85 27.31
N ASP A 338 23.04 13.41 26.37
CA ASP A 338 22.84 13.54 24.92
C ASP A 338 22.17 12.29 24.29
N ALA A 339 21.34 11.58 25.07
CA ALA A 339 20.71 10.34 24.63
C ALA A 339 19.67 10.57 23.52
N ARG A 340 20.06 10.33 22.27
CA ARG A 340 19.16 10.35 21.11
C ARG A 340 18.80 8.93 20.62
N PRO A 341 17.57 8.71 20.11
CA PRO A 341 17.14 7.40 19.64
C PRO A 341 17.84 6.94 18.34
N ASP A 342 18.45 7.87 17.59
CA ASP A 342 19.27 7.61 16.40
C ASP A 342 20.77 7.38 16.70
N MET A 343 21.20 7.45 17.97
CA MET A 343 22.63 7.38 18.31
C MET A 343 23.27 6.09 17.76
N SER A 344 24.34 6.25 17.00
CA SER A 344 25.01 5.14 16.33
C SER A 344 25.86 4.30 17.28
N VAL A 345 26.09 3.05 16.90
CA VAL A 345 26.99 2.12 17.58
C VAL A 345 28.41 2.69 17.68
N GLY A 346 28.91 3.30 16.60
CA GLY A 346 30.24 3.93 16.56
C GLY A 346 30.37 5.14 17.49
N ALA A 347 29.30 5.92 17.71
CA ALA A 347 29.30 7.03 18.67
C ALA A 347 29.53 6.50 20.10
N LEU A 348 28.82 5.44 20.48
CA LEU A 348 28.99 4.78 21.79
C LEU A 348 30.40 4.22 21.99
N GLU A 349 30.93 3.51 20.99
CA GLU A 349 32.29 2.97 21.05
C GLU A 349 33.35 4.07 21.16
N SER A 350 33.25 5.12 20.32
CA SER A 350 34.19 6.26 20.33
C SER A 350 34.20 7.05 21.65
N ALA A 351 33.07 7.12 22.35
CA ALA A 351 32.95 7.81 23.64
C ALA A 351 33.50 6.99 24.82
N LEU A 352 33.46 5.65 24.74
CA LEU A 352 33.86 4.75 25.83
C LEU A 352 35.27 4.17 25.66
N ALA A 353 35.77 4.02 24.43
CA ALA A 353 37.12 3.50 24.17
C ALA A 353 38.27 4.28 24.86
N PRO A 354 38.25 5.64 24.96
CA PRO A 354 39.32 6.40 25.63
C PRO A 354 39.49 6.07 27.13
N LEU A 355 38.48 5.48 27.77
CA LEU A 355 38.61 4.96 29.14
C LEU A 355 39.68 3.86 29.24
N GLY A 356 39.95 3.13 28.15
CA GLY A 356 40.94 2.05 28.10
C GLY A 356 42.39 2.50 27.98
N GLU A 357 42.63 3.74 27.53
CA GLU A 357 43.97 4.34 27.43
C GLU A 357 44.55 4.72 28.79
N HIS A 358 43.66 5.00 29.75
CA HIS A 358 43.98 5.44 31.11
C HIS A 358 44.13 4.27 32.10
N LEU A 359 44.12 3.02 31.61
CA LEU A 359 44.21 1.80 32.42
C LEU A 359 45.54 1.07 32.19
N TRP A 360 46.28 0.80 33.27
CA TRP A 360 47.51 0.01 33.23
C TRP A 360 47.30 -1.50 33.50
N CYS A 361 46.11 -1.90 33.95
CA CYS A 361 45.79 -3.29 34.22
C CYS A 361 45.08 -3.93 33.02
N ASP A 362 45.70 -4.94 32.40
CA ASP A 362 45.13 -5.61 31.22
C ASP A 362 43.78 -6.29 31.49
N GLN A 363 43.58 -6.89 32.68
CA GLN A 363 42.28 -7.45 33.06
C GLN A 363 41.16 -6.38 33.12
N CYS A 364 41.48 -5.16 33.55
CA CYS A 364 40.54 -4.04 33.50
C CYS A 364 40.28 -3.56 32.06
N ARG A 365 41.30 -3.54 31.20
CA ARG A 365 41.18 -3.18 29.78
C ARG A 365 40.33 -4.20 29.02
N ASP A 366 40.51 -5.48 29.31
CA ASP A 366 39.74 -6.57 28.71
C ASP A 366 38.29 -6.57 29.20
N ALA A 367 38.05 -6.41 30.50
CA ALA A 367 36.70 -6.28 31.06
C ALA A 367 35.95 -5.07 30.48
N LEU A 368 36.64 -3.93 30.28
CA LEU A 368 36.09 -2.76 29.60
C LEU A 368 35.78 -3.06 28.13
N ARG A 369 36.69 -3.68 27.38
CA ARG A 369 36.47 -4.02 25.96
C ARG A 369 35.27 -4.95 25.77
N VAL A 370 35.18 -6.01 26.57
CA VAL A 370 34.04 -6.92 26.58
C VAL A 370 32.75 -6.16 26.90
N ARG A 371 32.74 -5.30 27.92
CA ARG A 371 31.54 -4.52 28.28
C ARG A 371 31.11 -3.57 27.17
N ILE A 372 32.03 -2.91 26.47
CA ILE A 372 31.74 -2.06 25.30
C ILE A 372 31.17 -2.91 24.16
N GLN A 373 31.77 -4.06 23.85
CA GLN A 373 31.30 -4.96 22.80
C GLN A 373 29.88 -5.50 23.09
N ASP A 374 29.61 -5.92 24.33
CA ASP A 374 28.28 -6.34 24.77
C ASP A 374 27.24 -5.22 24.60
N LEU A 375 27.60 -4.00 25.01
CA LEU A 375 26.75 -2.82 24.89
C LEU A 375 26.45 -2.51 23.41
N VAL A 376 27.47 -2.56 22.55
CA VAL A 376 27.38 -2.38 21.09
C VAL A 376 26.42 -3.40 20.47
N VAL A 377 26.61 -4.69 20.77
CA VAL A 377 25.76 -5.78 20.26
C VAL A 377 24.33 -5.61 20.79
N GLN A 378 24.15 -5.39 22.09
CA GLN A 378 22.84 -5.20 22.69
C GLN A 378 22.11 -3.99 22.08
N TRP A 379 22.80 -2.85 21.87
CA TRP A 379 22.21 -1.65 21.27
C TRP A 379 21.77 -1.86 19.82
N SER A 380 22.60 -2.55 19.01
CA SER A 380 22.23 -2.93 17.64
C SER A 380 20.99 -3.84 17.59
N SER A 381 20.78 -4.66 18.63
CA SER A 381 19.63 -5.57 18.73
C SER A 381 18.32 -4.93 19.22
N VAL A 382 18.33 -3.65 19.63
CA VAL A 382 17.14 -2.95 20.15
C VAL A 382 16.11 -2.72 19.04
N LYS A 383 15.22 -3.72 18.88
CA LYS A 383 14.15 -3.71 17.88
C LYS A 383 13.22 -2.51 18.08
N VAL A 384 13.02 -1.80 16.97
CA VAL A 384 12.09 -0.66 16.82
C VAL A 384 10.63 -1.05 17.18
N GLY A 385 10.24 -2.31 16.99
CA GLY A 385 8.83 -2.75 17.11
C GLY A 385 8.37 -3.42 18.42
N HIS A 386 9.23 -3.83 19.35
CA HIS A 386 8.82 -4.78 20.42
C HIS A 386 8.16 -4.14 21.66
N TRP A 387 8.20 -2.81 21.78
CA TRP A 387 7.74 -2.07 22.95
C TRP A 387 6.21 -2.00 23.12
N VAL A 388 5.46 -2.27 22.04
CA VAL A 388 3.98 -2.27 22.07
C VAL A 388 3.40 -3.40 22.93
N LEU A 389 4.07 -4.56 22.99
CA LEU A 389 3.58 -5.73 23.73
C LEU A 389 4.01 -5.73 25.20
N SER A 390 5.19 -5.21 25.52
CA SER A 390 5.73 -5.29 26.89
C SER A 390 5.01 -4.39 27.91
N LEU A 391 4.25 -3.38 27.46
CA LEU A 391 3.48 -2.47 28.34
C LEU A 391 2.00 -2.86 28.47
N TYR A 392 1.48 -3.72 27.60
CA TYR A 392 0.11 -4.27 27.70
C TYR A 392 0.02 -5.49 28.63
N SER A 393 1.12 -5.88 29.29
CA SER A 393 1.17 -6.96 30.28
C SER A 393 1.33 -6.45 31.72
N SER A 394 1.16 -5.14 31.97
CA SER A 394 1.30 -4.52 33.30
C SER A 394 0.35 -3.34 33.53
N ILE A 395 -0.74 -3.27 32.76
CA ILE A 395 -1.97 -2.51 33.00
C ILE A 395 -3.13 -3.45 32.64
#